data_AF-A0A6V8D3W8-F1
#
_entry.id   AF-A0A6V8D3W8-F1
#
_cell.length_a   1.000
_cell.length_b   1.000
_cell.length_c   1.000
_cell.angle_alpha   90.00
_cell.angle_beta   90.00
_cell.angle_gamma   90.00
#
_symmetry.space_group_name_H-M   'P 1'
#
loop_
_entity.id
_entity.type
_entity.pdbx_description
1 polymer ?
#
loop_
_entity_poly.entity_id
_entity_poly.type
_entity_poly.pdbx_seq_one_letter_code
_entity_poly.pdbx_strand_id
1 'polypeptide(L)'
;MINQQLLGLVGAVLSKLGNTISIAMIFLMLVPSLGAVIPVDAEASEATEEGWWVETTVDRNKNGIGDMIERHIDNPILLSEGTLPIIVDFDHTPDEKDVIMLEQQVDYEHQFYLPAIDAVAGRVPVALLDKATELPGVVMLELDGIMTIQNGDAVALHGVDSAWQETGYDGSGTTVAIIDTGIDGLHSSLDDQDDDPETNDPKVVAFYDPVNNPSLTNGTEVFPYDDQGHGSHCAGTTAGTGAPTYENPGMAPQAKLVGVKVLDSGGSGSFAVV
;
A
#
# COMPACT_ATOMS: atom_id res chain seq x y z
N MET A 1 -93.60 -19.69 5.79
CA MET A 1 -93.18 -18.27 5.61
C MET A 1 -92.05 -17.89 6.56
N ILE A 2 -90.97 -18.68 6.69
CA ILE A 2 -89.82 -18.32 7.57
C ILE A 2 -88.47 -18.37 6.80
N ASN A 3 -88.41 -19.04 5.64
CA ASN A 3 -87.13 -19.29 4.97
C ASN A 3 -86.63 -18.17 4.04
N GLN A 4 -87.50 -17.30 3.51
CA GLN A 4 -87.07 -16.24 2.57
C GLN A 4 -86.49 -14.99 3.26
N GLN A 5 -86.94 -14.66 4.47
CA GLN A 5 -86.41 -13.50 5.20
C GLN A 5 -85.02 -13.76 5.79
N LEU A 6 -84.73 -15.00 6.21
CA LEU A 6 -83.42 -15.35 6.77
C LEU A 6 -82.31 -15.34 5.70
N LEU A 7 -82.61 -15.84 4.50
CA LEU A 7 -81.68 -15.80 3.35
C LEU A 7 -81.38 -14.37 2.87
N GLY A 8 -82.38 -13.48 2.88
CA GLY A 8 -82.18 -12.06 2.56
C GLY A 8 -81.33 -11.32 3.58
N LEU A 9 -81.48 -11.63 4.87
CA LEU A 9 -80.70 -11.03 5.95
C LEU A 9 -79.23 -11.47 5.90
N VAL A 10 -78.98 -12.76 5.63
CA VAL A 10 -77.62 -13.32 5.49
C VAL A 10 -76.90 -12.74 4.26
N GLY A 11 -77.58 -12.57 3.13
CA GLY A 11 -77.03 -11.92 1.94
C GLY A 11 -76.69 -10.44 2.14
N ALA A 12 -77.54 -9.69 2.86
CA ALA A 12 -77.29 -8.29 3.18
C ALA A 12 -76.10 -8.11 4.14
N VAL A 13 -75.93 -9.01 5.12
CA VAL A 13 -74.80 -9.01 6.05
C VAL A 13 -73.50 -9.38 5.34
N LEU A 14 -73.50 -10.39 4.47
CA LEU A 14 -72.31 -10.80 3.70
C LEU A 14 -71.85 -9.72 2.69
N SER A 15 -72.79 -9.02 2.05
CA SER A 15 -72.44 -7.91 1.14
C SER A 15 -71.87 -6.69 1.86
N LYS A 16 -72.40 -6.35 3.06
CA LYS A 16 -71.83 -5.29 3.90
C LYS A 16 -70.45 -5.66 4.43
N LEU A 17 -70.25 -6.92 4.81
CA LEU A 17 -68.96 -7.42 5.29
C LEU A 17 -67.89 -7.41 4.17
N GLY A 18 -68.26 -7.82 2.95
CA GLY A 18 -67.39 -7.75 1.77
C GLY A 18 -66.97 -6.33 1.44
N ASN A 19 -67.91 -5.38 1.41
CA ASN A 19 -67.59 -3.97 1.16
C ASN A 19 -66.70 -3.36 2.26
N THR A 20 -66.89 -3.72 3.53
CA THR A 20 -66.01 -3.24 4.60
C THR A 20 -64.59 -3.80 4.52
N ILE A 21 -64.43 -5.05 4.10
CA ILE A 21 -63.10 -5.67 3.94
C ILE A 21 -62.37 -5.07 2.72
N SER A 22 -63.07 -4.84 1.60
CA SER A 22 -62.47 -4.20 0.43
C SER A 22 -62.06 -2.75 0.70
N ILE A 23 -62.85 -1.98 1.47
CA ILE A 23 -62.48 -0.62 1.87
C ILE A 23 -61.28 -0.65 2.83
N ALA A 24 -61.24 -1.59 3.78
CA ALA A 24 -60.11 -1.75 4.69
C ALA A 24 -58.81 -2.13 3.97
N MET A 25 -58.88 -2.99 2.94
CA MET A 25 -57.71 -3.36 2.13
C MET A 25 -57.20 -2.21 1.25
N ILE A 26 -58.10 -1.41 0.68
CA ILE A 26 -57.71 -0.19 -0.06
C ILE A 26 -57.04 0.82 0.87
N PHE A 27 -57.56 1.00 2.10
CA PHE A 27 -56.91 1.83 3.11
C PHE A 27 -55.54 1.27 3.53
N LEU A 28 -55.41 -0.05 3.73
CA LEU A 28 -54.13 -0.69 4.07
C LEU A 28 -53.08 -0.53 2.96
N MET A 29 -53.49 -0.50 1.69
CA MET A 29 -52.60 -0.31 0.54
C MET A 29 -52.23 1.16 0.27
N LEU A 30 -53.04 2.13 0.73
CA LEU A 30 -52.78 3.56 0.52
C LEU A 30 -52.01 4.23 1.68
N VAL A 31 -52.03 3.65 2.88
CA VAL A 31 -51.32 4.20 4.06
C VAL A 31 -49.79 4.28 3.93
N PRO A 32 -49.07 3.39 3.19
CA PRO A 32 -47.63 3.54 3.02
C PRO A 32 -47.20 4.74 2.16
N SER A 33 -48.14 5.37 1.44
CA SER A 33 -47.83 6.47 0.50
C SER A 33 -47.88 7.87 1.11
N LEU A 34 -48.21 8.00 2.41
CA LEU A 34 -48.24 9.26 3.15
C LEU A 34 -47.26 9.28 4.35
N GLY A 35 -46.18 8.51 4.26
CA GLY A 35 -45.05 8.57 5.19
C GLY A 35 -44.13 9.74 4.87
N ALA A 36 -44.44 10.89 5.46
CA ALA A 36 -43.57 12.05 5.73
C ALA A 36 -42.33 12.25 4.84
N VAL A 37 -42.41 13.19 3.90
CA VAL A 37 -41.25 13.99 3.51
C VAL A 37 -40.93 14.89 4.71
N ILE A 38 -40.22 14.34 5.69
CA ILE A 38 -39.51 15.16 6.66
C ILE A 38 -38.35 15.71 5.84
N PRO A 39 -38.21 17.04 5.65
CA PRO A 39 -36.95 17.56 5.21
C PRO A 39 -35.94 17.09 6.25
N VAL A 40 -35.02 16.22 5.85
CA VAL A 40 -33.77 16.11 6.58
C VAL A 40 -33.18 17.50 6.40
N ASP A 41 -33.33 18.35 7.42
CA ASP A 41 -32.35 19.38 7.63
C ASP A 41 -31.05 18.58 7.76
N ALA A 42 -30.33 18.49 6.64
CA ALA A 42 -28.92 18.29 6.71
C ALA A 42 -28.45 19.52 7.47
N GLU A 43 -28.38 19.41 8.80
CA GLU A 43 -27.25 19.99 9.48
C GLU A 43 -26.08 19.54 8.62
N ALA A 44 -25.55 20.49 7.84
CA ALA A 44 -24.21 20.37 7.36
C ALA A 44 -23.42 20.18 8.64
N SER A 45 -23.17 18.91 9.00
CA SER A 45 -21.94 18.57 9.67
C SER A 45 -20.92 19.30 8.83
N GLU A 46 -20.41 20.40 9.37
CA GLU A 46 -19.06 20.80 9.05
C GLU A 46 -18.27 19.53 9.35
N ALA A 47 -18.05 18.72 8.31
CA ALA A 47 -17.00 17.75 8.34
C ALA A 47 -15.77 18.64 8.50
N THR A 48 -15.34 18.84 9.74
CA THR A 48 -13.96 19.17 9.99
C THR A 48 -13.20 18.11 9.22
N GLU A 49 -12.58 18.49 8.10
CA GLU A 49 -11.67 17.58 7.39
C GLU A 49 -10.62 17.21 8.42
N GLU A 50 -10.80 16.03 9.03
CA GLU A 50 -9.81 15.47 9.92
C GLU A 50 -8.56 15.22 9.07
N GLY A 51 -7.41 15.65 9.58
CA GLY A 51 -6.15 15.49 8.87
C GLY A 51 -5.88 14.03 8.53
N TRP A 52 -5.11 13.79 7.47
CA TRP A 52 -4.82 12.44 6.98
C TRP A 52 -4.17 11.55 8.06
N TRP A 53 -3.51 12.17 9.03
CA TRP A 53 -2.84 11.54 10.17
C TRP A 53 -3.80 10.96 11.23
N VAL A 54 -5.11 11.21 11.17
CA VAL A 54 -6.08 10.71 12.18
C VAL A 54 -6.47 9.24 11.96
N GLU A 55 -6.59 8.82 10.69
CA GLU A 55 -6.97 7.46 10.28
C GLU A 55 -5.96 6.89 9.28
N THR A 56 -4.68 6.88 9.69
CA THR A 56 -3.59 6.31 8.91
C THR A 56 -3.24 4.89 9.36
N THR A 57 -2.74 4.06 8.45
CA THR A 57 -2.18 2.74 8.78
C THR A 57 -0.72 2.79 9.21
N VAL A 58 -0.08 3.97 9.11
CA VAL A 58 1.32 4.23 9.46
C VAL A 58 1.54 4.17 10.97
N ASP A 59 0.57 4.66 11.74
CA ASP A 59 0.52 4.60 13.20
C ASP A 59 -0.76 3.87 13.61
N ARG A 60 -0.64 2.57 13.94
CA ARG A 60 -1.81 1.74 14.29
C ARG A 60 -2.25 1.95 15.73
N ASN A 61 -1.32 2.37 16.59
CA ASN A 61 -1.56 2.50 18.02
C ASN A 61 -2.04 3.94 18.39
N LYS A 62 -2.00 4.86 17.42
CA LYS A 62 -2.46 6.25 17.47
C LYS A 62 -1.70 7.11 18.49
N ASN A 63 -0.40 6.90 18.63
CA ASN A 63 0.48 7.68 19.51
C ASN A 63 1.24 8.81 18.79
N GLY A 64 1.03 9.02 17.50
CA GLY A 64 1.75 10.02 16.69
C GLY A 64 3.15 9.58 16.27
N ILE A 65 3.56 8.35 16.57
CA ILE A 65 4.83 7.74 16.17
C ILE A 65 4.50 6.62 15.18
N GLY A 66 5.00 6.73 13.96
CA GLY A 66 4.83 5.66 12.97
C GLY A 66 5.40 4.34 13.51
N ASP A 67 4.64 3.25 13.36
CA ASP A 67 4.99 1.90 13.88
C ASP A 67 6.39 1.44 13.39
N MET A 68 6.84 1.94 12.24
CA MET A 68 8.15 1.63 11.68
C MET A 68 9.31 2.17 12.52
N ILE A 69 9.14 3.29 13.23
CA ILE A 69 10.14 3.81 14.17
C ILE A 69 10.29 2.83 15.34
N GLU A 70 9.17 2.39 15.92
CA GLU A 70 9.17 1.46 17.06
C GLU A 70 9.81 0.12 16.70
N ARG A 71 9.57 -0.37 15.47
CA ARG A 71 10.21 -1.59 14.94
C ARG A 71 11.72 -1.47 14.73
N HIS A 72 12.20 -0.26 14.42
CA HIS A 72 13.60 -0.03 14.03
C HIS A 72 14.38 0.79 15.06
N ILE A 73 13.86 0.91 16.28
CA ILE A 73 14.42 1.77 17.32
C ILE A 73 15.87 1.40 17.69
N ASP A 74 16.18 0.10 17.63
CA ASP A 74 17.49 -0.49 17.91
C ASP A 74 18.23 -0.93 16.64
N ASN A 75 17.77 -0.51 15.44
CA ASN A 75 18.37 -0.95 14.19
C ASN A 75 19.79 -0.37 14.03
N PRO A 76 20.84 -1.21 13.88
CA PRO A 76 22.23 -0.76 13.88
C PRO A 76 22.64 0.05 12.63
N ILE A 77 21.82 0.04 11.58
CA ILE A 77 22.04 0.80 10.34
C ILE A 77 21.49 2.22 10.51
N LEU A 78 20.35 2.37 11.16
CA LEU A 78 19.64 3.65 11.30
C LEU A 78 20.05 4.41 12.58
N LEU A 79 20.30 3.67 13.66
CA LEU A 79 20.69 4.20 14.96
C LEU A 79 22.16 4.62 14.93
N SER A 80 22.40 5.93 15.04
CA SER A 80 23.74 6.51 15.15
C SER A 80 23.77 7.52 16.29
N GLU A 81 24.72 7.36 17.21
CA GLU A 81 24.89 8.25 18.38
C GLU A 81 23.60 8.43 19.22
N GLY A 82 22.72 7.42 19.24
CA GLY A 82 21.45 7.48 19.98
C GLY A 82 20.32 8.25 19.28
N THR A 83 20.53 8.66 18.03
CA THR A 83 19.54 9.35 17.20
C THR A 83 19.05 8.45 16.07
N LEU A 84 17.83 8.68 15.61
CA LEU A 84 17.27 8.07 14.40
C LEU A 84 17.00 9.14 13.33
N PRO A 85 17.07 8.77 12.03
CA PRO A 85 16.62 9.63 10.94
C PRO A 85 15.09 9.65 10.93
N ILE A 86 14.48 10.83 11.08
CA ILE A 86 13.04 11.04 11.27
C ILE A 86 12.54 12.13 10.33
N ILE A 87 11.41 11.88 9.69
CA ILE A 87 10.55 12.90 9.07
C ILE A 87 9.54 13.34 10.15
N VAL A 88 9.47 14.65 10.39
CA VAL A 88 8.51 15.26 11.31
C VAL A 88 7.45 15.95 10.47
N ASP A 89 6.24 15.40 10.48
CA ASP A 89 5.09 15.93 9.76
C ASP A 89 4.37 16.97 10.62
N PHE A 90 3.92 18.06 9.97
CA PHE A 90 3.20 19.16 10.61
C PHE A 90 1.78 19.32 10.05
N ASP A 91 0.90 19.97 10.84
CA ASP A 91 -0.43 20.40 10.39
C ASP A 91 -0.41 21.64 9.46
N HIS A 92 0.79 22.15 9.16
CA HIS A 92 1.05 23.29 8.30
C HIS A 92 2.45 23.18 7.68
N THR A 93 2.72 23.90 6.59
CA THR A 93 4.07 23.96 6.02
C THR A 93 5.06 24.57 7.03
N PRO A 94 6.05 23.81 7.53
CA PRO A 94 6.92 24.26 8.61
C PRO A 94 7.86 25.38 8.17
N ASP A 95 8.11 26.33 9.07
CA ASP A 95 9.04 27.44 8.89
C ASP A 95 10.27 27.34 9.82
N GLU A 96 11.14 28.34 9.77
CA GLU A 96 12.38 28.37 10.56
C GLU A 96 12.12 28.30 12.08
N LYS A 97 10.97 28.80 12.55
CA LYS A 97 10.61 28.74 13.98
C LYS A 97 10.26 27.33 14.41
N ASP A 98 9.65 26.54 13.53
CA ASP A 98 9.32 25.15 13.82
C ASP A 98 10.59 24.31 13.94
N VAL A 99 11.56 24.54 13.05
CA VAL A 99 12.88 23.92 13.15
C VAL A 99 13.61 24.35 14.43
N ILE A 100 13.63 25.64 14.75
CA ILE A 100 14.24 26.13 16.00
C ILE A 100 13.56 25.52 17.23
N MET A 101 12.24 25.36 17.21
CA MET A 101 11.51 24.68 18.28
C MET A 101 11.96 23.23 18.43
N LEU A 102 12.06 22.49 17.34
CA LEU A 102 12.53 21.10 17.35
C LEU A 102 13.98 21.02 17.87
N GLU A 103 14.88 21.86 17.37
CA GLU A 103 16.29 21.93 17.81
C GLU A 103 16.41 22.20 19.31
N GLN A 104 15.57 23.09 19.86
CA GLN A 104 15.65 23.49 21.27
C GLN A 104 14.94 22.52 22.23
N GLN A 105 13.86 21.88 21.77
CA GLN A 105 13.03 21.05 22.65
C GLN A 105 13.40 19.58 22.59
N VAL A 106 13.84 19.08 21.44
CA VAL A 106 14.09 17.66 21.22
C VAL A 106 15.45 17.39 20.57
N ASP A 107 16.38 18.35 20.67
CA ASP A 107 17.75 18.24 20.12
C ASP A 107 17.76 17.76 18.65
N TYR A 108 16.77 18.21 17.87
CA TYR A 108 16.62 17.82 16.48
C TYR A 108 17.78 18.35 15.63
N GLU A 109 18.36 17.49 14.80
CA GLU A 109 19.38 17.87 13.82
C GLU A 109 18.74 18.00 12.44
N HIS A 110 18.38 19.24 12.08
CA HIS A 110 17.71 19.50 10.81
C HIS A 110 18.60 19.21 9.60
N GLN A 111 18.01 18.61 8.55
CA GLN A 111 18.69 18.35 7.29
C GLN A 111 17.95 18.95 6.10
N PHE A 112 16.63 18.75 5.99
CA PHE A 112 15.86 19.18 4.81
C PHE A 112 14.46 19.67 5.18
N TYR A 113 13.96 20.65 4.42
CA TYR A 113 12.54 20.99 4.37
C TYR A 113 11.85 20.17 3.28
N LEU A 114 10.66 19.65 3.58
CA LEU A 114 9.80 18.89 2.66
C LEU A 114 8.46 19.61 2.46
N PRO A 115 8.44 20.80 1.84
CA PRO A 115 7.26 21.67 1.79
C PRO A 115 6.11 21.11 0.93
N ALA A 116 6.34 20.04 0.15
CA ALA A 116 5.29 19.39 -0.63
C ALA A 116 4.38 18.49 0.23
N ILE A 117 4.82 18.13 1.44
CA ILE A 117 4.11 17.25 2.38
C ILE A 117 4.07 17.86 3.79
N ASP A 118 4.32 19.16 3.92
CA ASP A 118 4.28 19.87 5.20
C ASP A 118 5.16 19.25 6.30
N ALA A 119 6.41 18.88 5.95
CA ALA A 119 7.31 18.18 6.86
C ALA A 119 8.76 18.70 6.83
N VAL A 120 9.56 18.24 7.80
CA VAL A 120 11.03 18.39 7.83
C VAL A 120 11.71 17.05 8.09
N ALA A 121 12.86 16.80 7.44
CA ALA A 121 13.67 15.60 7.64
C ALA A 121 14.98 15.93 8.37
N GLY A 122 15.35 15.07 9.31
CA GLY A 122 16.52 15.26 10.16
C GLY A 122 16.71 14.11 11.15
N ARG A 123 17.48 14.33 12.22
CA ARG A 123 17.69 13.31 13.25
C ARG A 123 17.12 13.72 14.60
N VAL A 124 16.49 12.79 15.30
CA VAL A 124 15.95 13.00 16.65
C VAL A 124 16.54 11.95 17.60
N PRO A 125 16.99 12.31 18.82
CA PRO A 125 17.34 11.33 19.85
C PRO A 125 16.15 10.44 20.19
N VAL A 126 16.39 9.13 20.25
CA VAL A 126 15.36 8.12 20.55
C VAL A 126 14.61 8.45 21.85
N ALA A 127 15.34 8.92 22.86
CA ALA A 127 14.79 9.27 24.17
C ALA A 127 13.81 10.48 24.16
N LEU A 128 13.73 11.21 23.04
CA LEU A 128 12.94 12.44 22.91
C LEU A 128 11.79 12.31 21.89
N LEU A 129 11.58 11.11 21.31
CA LEU A 129 10.51 10.86 20.34
C LEU A 129 9.12 11.14 20.92
N ASP A 130 8.83 10.63 22.12
CA ASP A 130 7.56 10.92 22.81
C ASP A 130 7.34 12.43 22.97
N LYS A 131 8.39 13.15 23.41
CA LYS A 131 8.32 14.61 23.58
C LYS A 131 8.10 15.33 22.25
N ALA A 132 8.66 14.84 21.15
CA ALA A 132 8.50 15.44 19.83
C ALA A 132 7.04 15.40 19.35
N THR A 133 6.30 14.31 19.64
CA THR A 133 4.86 14.21 19.31
C THR A 133 3.98 15.21 20.08
N GLU A 134 4.45 15.70 21.23
CA GLU A 134 3.72 16.67 22.05
C GLU A 134 3.97 18.13 21.61
N LEU A 135 4.86 18.36 20.65
CA LEU A 135 5.21 19.71 20.22
C LEU A 135 4.09 20.34 19.37
N PRO A 136 3.84 21.65 19.50
CA PRO A 136 2.84 22.35 18.71
C PRO A 136 3.03 22.13 17.21
N GLY A 137 1.94 21.77 16.53
CA GLY A 137 1.91 21.59 15.09
C GLY A 137 2.45 20.25 14.59
N VAL A 138 3.21 19.49 15.40
CA VAL A 138 3.65 18.15 15.02
C VAL A 138 2.45 17.21 15.03
N VAL A 139 2.26 16.48 13.92
CA VAL A 139 1.13 15.55 13.76
C VAL A 139 1.57 14.09 13.71
N MET A 140 2.76 13.82 13.19
CA MET A 140 3.33 12.48 13.14
C MET A 140 4.85 12.51 13.04
N LEU A 141 5.48 11.46 13.55
CA LEU A 141 6.87 11.14 13.31
C LEU A 141 6.95 9.91 12.42
N GLU A 142 7.67 10.00 11.31
CA GLU A 142 7.92 8.89 10.40
C GLU A 142 9.42 8.56 10.36
N LEU A 143 9.73 7.28 10.15
CA LEU A 143 11.12 6.85 9.99
C LEU A 143 11.63 7.34 8.62
N ASP A 144 12.67 8.17 8.61
CA ASP A 144 13.35 8.55 7.37
C ASP A 144 14.27 7.40 6.93
N GLY A 145 13.70 6.50 6.14
CA GLY A 145 14.39 5.34 5.62
C GLY A 145 15.55 5.73 4.71
N ILE A 146 16.78 5.42 5.13
CA ILE A 146 17.95 5.58 4.27
C ILE A 146 17.83 4.60 3.10
N MET A 147 17.55 5.10 1.90
CA MET A 147 17.60 4.31 0.68
C MET A 147 19.00 4.41 0.07
N THR A 148 19.81 3.38 0.26
CA THR A 148 21.05 3.21 -0.52
C THR A 148 20.81 2.28 -1.70
N ILE A 149 21.71 2.26 -2.68
CA ILE A 149 21.71 1.28 -3.80
C ILE A 149 22.17 -0.09 -3.26
N GLN A 150 21.58 -0.55 -2.16
CA GLN A 150 21.83 -1.84 -1.55
C GLN A 150 20.49 -2.44 -1.16
N ASN A 151 20.21 -3.62 -1.69
CA ASN A 151 18.91 -4.23 -1.50
C ASN A 151 18.68 -4.73 -0.06
N GLY A 152 19.75 -5.06 0.67
CA GLY A 152 19.68 -5.50 2.05
C GLY A 152 19.09 -4.46 3.00
N ASP A 153 19.37 -3.18 2.78
CA ASP A 153 18.81 -2.09 3.57
C ASP A 153 17.28 -2.02 3.44
N ALA A 154 16.76 -2.25 2.22
CA ALA A 154 15.33 -2.22 1.95
C ALA A 154 14.59 -3.43 2.55
N VAL A 155 15.17 -4.64 2.49
CA VAL A 155 14.59 -5.85 3.10
C VAL A 155 14.41 -5.66 4.60
N ALA A 156 15.46 -5.18 5.28
CA ALA A 156 15.42 -4.92 6.72
C ALA A 156 14.44 -3.78 7.05
N LEU A 157 14.56 -2.64 6.36
CA LEU A 157 13.73 -1.45 6.62
C LEU A 157 12.23 -1.72 6.45
N HIS A 158 11.83 -2.56 5.51
CA HIS A 158 10.43 -2.92 5.30
C HIS A 158 9.94 -4.11 6.13
N GLY A 159 10.80 -4.66 7.02
CA GLY A 159 10.46 -5.80 7.88
C GLY A 159 10.21 -7.09 7.09
N VAL A 160 10.83 -7.23 5.92
CA VAL A 160 10.63 -8.39 5.04
C VAL A 160 11.31 -9.63 5.62
N ASP A 161 12.43 -9.45 6.31
CA ASP A 161 13.10 -10.49 7.11
C ASP A 161 12.18 -11.07 8.20
N SER A 162 11.40 -10.20 8.86
CA SER A 162 10.41 -10.59 9.86
C SER A 162 9.24 -11.30 9.20
N ALA A 163 8.77 -10.83 8.02
CA ALA A 163 7.73 -11.49 7.26
C ALA A 163 8.14 -12.91 6.83
N TRP A 164 9.38 -13.12 6.39
CA TRP A 164 9.90 -14.46 6.10
C TRP A 164 9.90 -15.37 7.34
N GLN A 165 10.38 -14.87 8.48
CA GLN A 165 10.45 -15.65 9.72
C GLN A 165 9.07 -16.01 10.28
N GLU A 166 8.12 -15.08 10.22
CA GLU A 166 6.77 -15.26 10.78
C GLU A 166 5.87 -16.11 9.89
N THR A 167 6.01 -15.99 8.57
CA THR A 167 5.08 -16.61 7.61
C THR A 167 5.69 -17.78 6.84
N GLY A 168 7.01 -17.82 6.69
CA GLY A 168 7.72 -18.74 5.81
C GLY A 168 7.55 -18.45 4.32
N TYR A 169 6.96 -17.32 3.93
CA TYR A 169 6.77 -16.96 2.52
C TYR A 169 7.93 -16.15 1.98
N ASP A 170 8.62 -16.68 0.97
CA ASP A 170 9.81 -16.10 0.32
C ASP A 170 9.62 -15.89 -1.20
N GLY A 171 8.37 -16.02 -1.68
CA GLY A 171 8.03 -15.94 -3.10
C GLY A 171 7.93 -17.28 -3.82
N SER A 172 8.26 -18.40 -3.16
CA SER A 172 8.17 -19.74 -3.74
C SER A 172 6.82 -20.01 -4.43
N GLY A 173 6.88 -20.50 -5.67
CA GLY A 173 5.68 -20.81 -6.48
C GLY A 173 5.01 -19.60 -7.14
N THR A 174 5.55 -18.39 -6.95
CA THR A 174 5.07 -17.17 -7.60
C THR A 174 5.96 -16.79 -8.79
N THR A 175 5.41 -16.02 -9.73
CA THR A 175 6.16 -15.45 -10.85
C THR A 175 5.85 -13.96 -10.95
N VAL A 176 6.88 -13.13 -11.04
CA VAL A 176 6.79 -11.67 -11.12
C VAL A 176 7.30 -11.20 -12.47
N ALA A 177 6.54 -10.32 -13.13
CA ALA A 177 6.97 -9.70 -14.39
C ALA A 177 7.69 -8.37 -14.12
N ILE A 178 8.89 -8.21 -14.68
CA ILE A 178 9.66 -6.97 -14.66
C ILE A 178 9.53 -6.31 -16.02
N ILE A 179 8.83 -5.17 -16.07
CA ILE A 179 8.57 -4.40 -17.30
C ILE A 179 9.53 -3.20 -17.31
N ASP A 180 10.69 -3.35 -17.94
CA ASP A 180 11.80 -2.39 -17.78
C ASP A 180 12.80 -2.42 -18.96
N THR A 181 14.09 -2.12 -18.74
CA THR A 181 15.18 -2.18 -19.73
C THR A 181 15.63 -3.60 -20.06
N GLY A 182 15.18 -4.60 -19.32
CA GLY A 182 15.57 -6.00 -19.49
C GLY A 182 15.93 -6.66 -18.17
N ILE A 183 16.50 -7.86 -18.23
CA ILE A 183 17.07 -8.57 -17.08
C ILE A 183 18.32 -9.31 -17.57
N ASP A 184 19.47 -9.09 -16.95
CA ASP A 184 20.67 -9.89 -17.20
C ASP A 184 20.51 -11.31 -16.63
N GLY A 185 20.14 -12.25 -17.49
CA GLY A 185 19.96 -13.66 -17.12
C GLY A 185 21.27 -14.44 -16.92
N LEU A 186 22.44 -13.80 -17.01
CA LEU A 186 23.73 -14.38 -16.64
C LEU A 186 24.26 -13.84 -15.30
N HIS A 187 23.55 -12.90 -14.68
CA HIS A 187 23.94 -12.38 -13.39
C HIS A 187 23.75 -13.48 -12.34
N SER A 188 24.77 -13.73 -11.51
CA SER A 188 24.86 -14.83 -10.53
C SER A 188 23.83 -14.81 -9.39
N SER A 189 22.78 -13.98 -9.48
CA SER A 189 21.69 -13.85 -8.51
C SER A 189 20.34 -13.96 -9.22
N LEU A 190 20.36 -14.08 -10.55
CA LEU A 190 19.24 -13.99 -11.48
C LEU A 190 19.30 -15.07 -12.59
N ASP A 191 20.38 -15.84 -12.67
CA ASP A 191 20.61 -16.88 -13.67
C ASP A 191 19.86 -18.18 -13.33
N ASP A 192 19.81 -18.57 -12.06
CA ASP A 192 19.08 -19.76 -11.58
C ASP A 192 18.41 -19.53 -10.21
N GLN A 193 17.73 -20.54 -9.68
CA GLN A 193 16.96 -20.41 -8.43
C GLN A 193 17.75 -20.71 -7.16
N ASP A 194 18.80 -21.53 -7.27
CA ASP A 194 19.57 -22.05 -6.13
C ASP A 194 21.08 -21.76 -6.20
N ASP A 195 21.53 -21.01 -7.21
CA ASP A 195 22.92 -20.62 -7.48
C ASP A 195 23.86 -21.84 -7.63
N ASP A 196 23.30 -23.01 -7.99
CA ASP A 196 24.01 -24.23 -8.32
C ASP A 196 24.11 -24.40 -9.86
N PRO A 197 25.30 -24.18 -10.47
CA PRO A 197 25.45 -24.28 -11.92
C PRO A 197 25.22 -25.69 -12.49
N GLU A 198 25.07 -26.71 -11.64
CA GLU A 198 24.75 -28.08 -12.06
C GLU A 198 23.22 -28.35 -12.16
N THR A 199 22.38 -27.45 -11.66
CA THR A 199 20.92 -27.53 -11.77
C THR A 199 20.43 -26.80 -13.04
N ASN A 200 19.17 -27.04 -13.43
CA ASN A 200 18.55 -26.37 -14.58
C ASN A 200 17.19 -25.83 -14.17
N ASP A 201 17.21 -24.79 -13.37
CA ASP A 201 16.05 -24.13 -12.79
C ASP A 201 16.15 -22.59 -12.92
N PRO A 202 16.12 -22.07 -14.17
CA PRO A 202 16.35 -20.65 -14.42
C PRO A 202 15.39 -19.77 -13.62
N LYS A 203 15.92 -18.72 -12.99
CA LYS A 203 15.08 -17.74 -12.30
C LYS A 203 14.24 -16.93 -13.29
N VAL A 204 14.83 -16.52 -14.41
CA VAL A 204 14.09 -15.89 -15.50
C VAL A 204 13.48 -16.97 -16.40
N VAL A 205 12.17 -17.21 -16.26
CA VAL A 205 11.46 -18.29 -16.98
C VAL A 205 10.87 -17.88 -18.32
N ALA A 206 10.77 -16.58 -18.60
CA ALA A 206 10.41 -16.06 -19.91
C ALA A 206 10.98 -14.65 -20.11
N PHE A 207 11.27 -14.29 -21.35
CA PHE A 207 11.76 -12.99 -21.74
C PHE A 207 11.15 -12.52 -23.06
N TYR A 208 10.49 -11.37 -23.03
CA TYR A 208 9.90 -10.73 -24.21
C TYR A 208 10.55 -9.36 -24.45
N ASP A 209 10.94 -9.12 -25.70
CA ASP A 209 11.65 -7.91 -26.12
C ASP A 209 10.97 -7.29 -27.35
N PRO A 210 9.89 -6.50 -27.15
CA PRO A 210 9.25 -5.74 -28.21
C PRO A 210 10.12 -4.62 -28.78
N VAL A 211 11.17 -4.17 -28.07
CA VAL A 211 12.02 -3.05 -28.51
C VAL A 211 12.89 -3.48 -29.68
N ASN A 212 13.60 -4.61 -29.56
CA ASN A 212 14.53 -5.08 -30.59
C ASN A 212 14.03 -6.32 -31.34
N ASN A 213 13.14 -7.11 -30.75
CA ASN A 213 12.67 -8.40 -31.28
C ASN A 213 11.12 -8.53 -31.31
N PRO A 214 10.37 -7.54 -31.86
CA PRO A 214 8.90 -7.47 -31.74
C PRO A 214 8.13 -8.65 -32.36
N SER A 215 8.75 -9.42 -33.26
CA SER A 215 8.12 -10.62 -33.84
C SER A 215 8.21 -11.86 -32.96
N LEU A 216 9.07 -11.87 -31.94
CA LEU A 216 9.36 -13.03 -31.08
C LEU A 216 8.56 -12.93 -29.79
N THR A 217 7.30 -13.36 -29.81
CA THR A 217 6.32 -13.08 -28.75
C THR A 217 6.10 -14.22 -27.75
N ASN A 218 6.76 -15.37 -27.91
CA ASN A 218 6.51 -16.55 -27.07
C ASN A 218 7.28 -16.54 -25.73
N GLY A 219 8.19 -15.58 -25.53
CA GLY A 219 8.95 -15.44 -24.29
C GLY A 219 10.12 -16.42 -24.13
N THR A 220 10.42 -17.26 -25.12
CA THR A 220 11.46 -18.31 -25.00
C THR A 220 12.54 -18.24 -26.08
N GLU A 221 12.34 -17.43 -27.12
CA GLU A 221 13.27 -17.33 -28.27
C GLU A 221 14.44 -16.38 -28.04
N VAL A 222 14.28 -15.41 -27.14
CA VAL A 222 15.31 -14.42 -26.81
C VAL A 222 15.87 -14.77 -25.44
N PHE A 223 17.19 -14.97 -25.37
CA PHE A 223 17.87 -15.14 -24.09
C PHE A 223 17.78 -13.82 -23.29
N PRO A 224 17.44 -13.84 -21.99
CA PRO A 224 17.30 -12.61 -21.21
C PRO A 224 18.58 -11.78 -21.18
N TYR A 225 18.45 -10.48 -21.44
CA TYR A 225 19.56 -9.53 -21.34
C TYR A 225 19.05 -8.16 -20.90
N ASP A 226 19.98 -7.33 -20.44
CA ASP A 226 19.74 -5.92 -20.13
C ASP A 226 20.93 -5.10 -20.64
N ASP A 227 20.65 -4.13 -21.49
CA ASP A 227 21.65 -3.26 -22.13
C ASP A 227 21.71 -1.87 -21.48
N GLN A 228 21.04 -1.68 -20.34
CA GLN A 228 21.06 -0.45 -19.55
C GLN A 228 21.40 -0.72 -18.07
N GLY A 229 20.77 -1.72 -17.44
CA GLY A 229 21.04 -2.18 -16.07
C GLY A 229 19.94 -1.91 -15.04
N HIS A 230 19.03 -0.98 -15.30
CA HIS A 230 17.94 -0.61 -14.37
C HIS A 230 16.98 -1.78 -14.13
N GLY A 231 16.56 -2.47 -15.18
CA GLY A 231 15.69 -3.63 -15.08
C GLY A 231 16.32 -4.78 -14.29
N SER A 232 17.62 -5.02 -14.47
CA SER A 232 18.36 -6.02 -13.68
C SER A 232 18.44 -5.64 -12.20
N HIS A 233 18.61 -4.35 -11.89
CA HIS A 233 18.55 -3.86 -10.51
C HIS A 233 17.16 -4.08 -9.90
N CYS A 234 16.08 -3.71 -10.61
CA CYS A 234 14.70 -3.95 -10.17
C CYS A 234 14.39 -5.44 -9.99
N ALA A 235 14.88 -6.29 -10.90
CA ALA A 235 14.79 -7.75 -10.80
C ALA A 235 15.51 -8.29 -9.57
N GLY A 236 16.74 -7.82 -9.30
CA GLY A 236 17.51 -8.14 -8.10
C GLY A 236 16.77 -7.74 -6.82
N THR A 237 16.21 -6.53 -6.78
CA THR A 237 15.41 -6.07 -5.65
C THR A 237 14.19 -6.94 -5.40
N THR A 238 13.54 -7.38 -6.48
CA THR A 238 12.34 -8.20 -6.41
C THR A 238 12.65 -9.62 -5.94
N ALA A 239 13.58 -10.31 -6.60
CA ALA A 239 13.74 -11.75 -6.46
C ALA A 239 15.19 -12.27 -6.57
N GLY A 240 16.19 -11.39 -6.49
CA GLY A 240 17.59 -11.83 -6.48
C GLY A 240 17.85 -12.81 -5.32
N THR A 241 18.64 -13.87 -5.55
CA THR A 241 19.05 -14.79 -4.46
C THR A 241 20.01 -14.13 -3.48
N GLY A 242 20.68 -13.07 -3.93
CA GLY A 242 21.75 -12.38 -3.20
C GLY A 242 23.13 -12.99 -3.45
N ALA A 243 23.25 -14.05 -4.25
CA ALA A 243 24.52 -14.64 -4.60
C ALA A 243 25.46 -13.66 -5.31
N PRO A 244 26.78 -13.89 -5.22
CA PRO A 244 27.42 -15.04 -4.59
C PRO A 244 27.65 -14.90 -3.07
N THR A 245 27.42 -13.72 -2.49
CA THR A 245 27.67 -13.48 -1.05
C THR A 245 26.46 -13.75 -0.16
N TYR A 246 25.25 -13.74 -0.74
CA TYR A 246 23.96 -13.90 -0.06
C TYR A 246 23.64 -12.82 0.97
N GLU A 247 24.34 -11.68 0.89
CA GLU A 247 24.20 -10.57 1.85
C GLU A 247 23.02 -9.65 1.51
N ASN A 248 22.56 -9.65 0.26
CA ASN A 248 21.52 -8.73 -0.24
C ASN A 248 20.47 -9.46 -1.09
N PRO A 249 19.72 -10.43 -0.54
CA PRO A 249 18.64 -11.08 -1.27
C PRO A 249 17.54 -10.07 -1.63
N GLY A 250 16.77 -10.42 -2.66
CA GLY A 250 15.53 -9.77 -3.06
C GLY A 250 14.46 -9.87 -1.98
N MET A 251 13.35 -9.16 -2.16
CA MET A 251 12.18 -9.24 -1.25
C MET A 251 11.51 -10.63 -1.29
N ALA A 252 11.56 -11.30 -2.44
CA ALA A 252 10.98 -12.60 -2.71
C ALA A 252 12.00 -13.47 -3.45
N PRO A 253 13.10 -13.89 -2.79
CA PRO A 253 14.26 -14.49 -3.45
C PRO A 253 13.95 -15.83 -4.16
N GLN A 254 12.84 -16.48 -3.80
CA GLN A 254 12.39 -17.73 -4.44
C GLN A 254 11.30 -17.54 -5.50
N ALA A 255 10.91 -16.31 -5.80
CA ALA A 255 10.02 -16.02 -6.93
C ALA A 255 10.75 -16.18 -8.26
N LYS A 256 10.01 -16.67 -9.26
CA LYS A 256 10.47 -16.68 -10.67
C LYS A 256 10.24 -15.33 -11.31
N LEU A 257 10.99 -15.01 -12.35
CA LEU A 257 10.90 -13.75 -13.06
C LEU A 257 10.49 -13.95 -14.53
N VAL A 258 9.73 -12.98 -15.04
CA VAL A 258 9.49 -12.78 -16.47
C VAL A 258 10.01 -11.41 -16.84
N GLY A 259 10.98 -11.33 -17.75
CA GLY A 259 11.46 -10.05 -18.25
C GLY A 259 10.64 -9.57 -19.44
N VAL A 260 10.22 -8.31 -19.40
CA VAL A 260 9.54 -7.63 -20.51
C VAL A 260 10.30 -6.34 -20.79
N LYS A 261 11.18 -6.38 -21.79
CA LYS A 261 12.00 -5.23 -22.17
C LYS A 261 11.18 -4.23 -23.00
N VAL A 262 10.75 -3.14 -22.38
CA VAL A 262 9.98 -2.06 -23.04
C VAL A 262 10.78 -0.75 -23.16
N LEU A 263 11.93 -0.67 -22.50
CA LEU A 263 12.84 0.46 -22.55
C LEU A 263 14.11 0.09 -23.34
N ASP A 264 14.62 1.02 -24.13
CA ASP A 264 15.86 0.87 -24.90
C ASP A 264 17.12 1.00 -24.02
N SER A 265 18.30 0.89 -24.64
CA SER A 265 19.60 1.00 -23.95
C SER A 265 19.85 2.38 -23.33
N GLY A 266 19.06 3.40 -23.68
CA GLY A 266 19.07 4.72 -23.06
C GLY A 266 18.10 4.83 -21.88
N GLY A 267 17.39 3.77 -21.52
CA GLY A 267 16.34 3.79 -20.48
C GLY A 267 15.06 4.48 -20.93
N SER A 268 14.85 4.64 -22.24
CA SER A 268 13.71 5.35 -22.80
C SER A 268 12.76 4.40 -23.53
N GLY A 269 11.46 4.68 -23.46
CA GLY A 269 10.43 3.88 -24.12
C GLY A 269 9.23 4.72 -24.54
N SER A 270 8.32 4.10 -25.28
CA SER A 270 7.09 4.73 -25.75
C SER A 270 5.92 3.76 -25.59
N PHE A 271 4.75 4.28 -25.23
CA PHE A 271 3.51 3.52 -25.17
C PHE A 271 3.12 2.86 -26.50
N ALA A 272 3.68 3.30 -27.64
CA ALA A 272 3.43 2.68 -28.94
C ALA A 272 4.25 1.40 -29.19
N VAL A 273 5.24 1.11 -28.34
CA VAL A 273 6.12 -0.07 -28.45
C VAL A 273 5.51 -1.28 -27.73
N VAL A 274 4.55 -1.06 -26.81
CA VAL A 274 3.93 -2.09 -25.97
C VAL A 274 2.49 -2.37 -26.41
#